data_AF-A0A6P9BXA5-F1
#
_entry.id   AF-A0A6P9BXA5-F1
#
_cell.length_a   1.000
_cell.length_b   1.000
_cell.length_c   1.000
_cell.angle_alpha   90.00
_cell.angle_beta   90.00
_cell.angle_gamma   90.00
#
_symmetry.space_group_name_H-M   'P 1'
#
loop_
_entity.id
_entity.type
_entity.pdbx_description
1 polymer ?
#
loop_
_entity_poly.entity_id
_entity_poly.type
_entity_poly.pdbx_seq_one_letter_code
_entity_poly.pdbx_strand_id
1 'polypeptide(L)'
;MVTLDRNVAEDISQQINDALGRLQSKHLFQTTWDIVAFAIFFTFMGMVLLLGILALIRCCCCDTPSSYKKVKKRKVGIDNMGMEH
;
A
#
# COMPACT_ATOMS: atom_id res chain seq x y z
N MET A 1 0.14 41.80 -14.87
CA MET A 1 -0.43 40.55 -14.30
C MET A 1 0.57 39.74 -13.44
N VAL A 2 1.79 40.22 -13.19
CA VAL A 2 2.83 39.52 -12.38
C VAL A 2 2.72 39.84 -10.87
N THR A 3 2.05 40.94 -10.52
CA THR A 3 1.94 41.41 -9.14
C THR A 3 0.89 40.67 -8.31
N LEU A 4 -0.16 40.12 -8.93
CA LEU A 4 -1.20 39.37 -8.22
C LEU A 4 -0.70 38.00 -7.74
N ASP A 5 0.06 37.31 -8.59
CA ASP A 5 0.66 35.99 -8.31
C ASP A 5 1.67 36.05 -7.16
N ARG A 6 2.51 37.09 -7.13
CA ARG A 6 3.46 37.32 -6.03
C ARG A 6 2.78 37.56 -4.70
N ASN A 7 1.71 38.37 -4.66
CA ASN A 7 0.98 38.62 -3.41
C ASN A 7 0.26 37.36 -2.91
N VAL A 8 -0.32 36.55 -3.81
CA VAL A 8 -0.97 35.29 -3.43
C VAL A 8 0.05 34.27 -2.90
N ALA A 9 1.23 34.17 -3.54
CA ALA A 9 2.29 33.29 -3.06
C ALA A 9 2.81 33.71 -1.68
N GLU A 10 2.94 35.01 -1.44
CA GLU A 10 3.42 35.56 -0.16
C GLU A 10 2.38 35.35 0.97
N ASP A 11 1.09 35.55 0.66
CA ASP A 11 -0.01 35.37 1.59
C ASP A 11 -0.22 33.88 1.95
N ILE A 12 -0.10 32.97 0.98
CA ILE A 12 -0.07 31.52 1.21
C ILE A 12 1.15 31.14 2.07
N SER A 13 2.32 31.71 1.79
CA SER A 13 3.54 31.42 2.56
C SER A 13 3.39 31.88 4.02
N GLN A 14 2.76 33.03 4.26
CA GLN A 14 2.48 33.51 5.61
C GLN A 14 1.46 32.64 6.34
N GLN A 15 0.37 32.23 5.68
CA GLN A 15 -0.64 31.35 6.27
C GLN A 15 -0.08 29.96 6.61
N ILE A 16 0.77 29.41 5.73
CA ILE A 16 1.46 28.14 6.00
C ILE A 16 2.43 28.30 7.17
N ASN A 17 3.21 29.38 7.23
CA ASN A 17 4.14 29.61 8.34
C ASN A 17 3.43 29.85 9.68
N ASP A 18 2.29 30.54 9.69
CA ASP A 18 1.51 30.76 10.91
C ASP A 18 0.80 29.46 11.36
N ALA A 19 0.27 28.68 10.41
CA ALA A 19 -0.26 27.36 10.70
C ALA A 19 0.83 26.42 11.24
N LEU A 20 1.97 26.32 10.57
CA LEU A 20 3.12 25.52 11.00
C LEU A 20 3.67 26.00 12.34
N GLY A 21 3.78 27.31 12.56
CA GLY A 21 4.19 27.90 13.83
C GLY A 21 3.23 27.57 14.96
N ARG A 22 1.92 27.49 14.71
CA ARG A 22 0.90 27.08 15.69
C ARG A 22 0.88 25.56 15.92
N LEU A 23 1.15 24.76 14.88
CA LEU A 23 1.36 23.31 14.96
C LEU A 23 2.65 22.96 15.73
N GLN A 24 3.68 23.78 15.62
CA GLN A 24 4.97 23.59 16.29
C GLN A 24 4.98 24.12 17.73
N SER A 25 4.29 25.23 18.00
CA SER A 25 4.20 25.83 19.34
C SER A 25 3.18 25.14 20.24
N LYS A 26 2.11 24.57 19.66
CA LYS A 26 1.36 23.52 20.36
C LYS A 26 2.25 22.29 20.39
N HIS A 27 2.35 21.69 21.56
CA HIS A 27 3.29 20.65 21.98
C HIS A 27 3.23 19.32 21.19
N LEU A 28 2.79 19.32 19.93
CA LEU A 28 2.53 18.16 19.07
C LEU A 28 3.76 17.30 18.77
N PHE A 29 4.96 17.76 19.15
CA PHE A 29 6.22 17.06 18.94
C PHE A 29 7.17 17.03 20.15
N GLN A 30 6.76 17.56 21.33
CA GLN A 30 7.66 17.63 22.50
C GLN A 30 7.29 16.69 23.64
N THR A 31 6.04 16.19 23.70
CA THR A 31 5.68 15.22 24.73
C THR A 31 6.20 13.83 24.34
N THR A 32 6.84 13.12 25.28
CA THR A 32 7.24 11.71 25.08
C THR A 32 6.05 10.80 24.69
N TRP A 33 4.83 11.18 25.05
CA TRP A 33 3.60 10.50 24.64
C TRP A 33 3.23 10.70 23.17
N ASP A 34 3.50 11.89 22.60
CA ASP A 34 3.19 12.19 21.20
C ASP A 34 4.13 11.44 20.26
N ILE A 35 5.41 11.31 20.60
CA ILE A 35 6.36 10.51 19.81
C ILE A 35 6.03 9.00 19.84
N VAL A 36 5.55 8.49 20.98
CA VAL A 36 5.08 7.10 21.09
C VAL A 36 3.81 6.91 20.25
N ALA A 37 2.85 7.83 20.35
CA ALA A 37 1.63 7.78 19.54
C ALA A 37 1.94 7.87 18.03
N PHE A 38 2.87 8.73 17.64
CA PHE A 38 3.32 8.86 16.26
C PHE A 38 4.01 7.59 15.75
N ALA A 39 4.87 6.97 16.55
CA ALA A 39 5.52 5.70 16.19
C ALA A 39 4.50 4.57 15.97
N ILE A 40 3.49 4.46 16.84
CA ILE A 40 2.40 3.47 16.69
C ILE A 40 1.59 3.76 15.42
N PHE A 41 1.23 5.01 15.17
CA PHE A 41 0.49 5.40 13.98
C PHE A 41 1.27 5.09 12.69
N PHE A 42 2.55 5.47 12.63
CA PHE A 42 3.41 5.18 11.47
C PHE A 42 3.64 3.68 11.28
N THR A 43 3.78 2.92 12.37
CA THR A 43 3.90 1.46 12.29
C THR A 43 2.61 0.86 11.73
N PHE A 44 1.44 1.30 12.20
CA PHE A 44 0.16 0.82 11.69
C PHE A 44 -0.05 1.16 10.21
N MET A 45 0.11 2.44 9.84
CA MET A 45 0.01 2.89 8.45
C MET A 45 1.03 2.19 7.55
N GLY A 46 2.26 2.01 8.05
CA GLY A 46 3.33 1.29 7.36
C GLY A 46 2.97 -0.17 7.13
N MET A 47 2.40 -0.87 8.12
CA MET A 47 1.96 -2.26 7.97
C MET A 47 0.80 -2.39 6.97
N VAL A 48 -0.19 -1.50 7.02
CA VAL A 48 -1.29 -1.48 6.05
C VAL A 48 -0.78 -1.24 4.63
N LEU A 49 0.11 -0.26 4.46
CA LEU A 49 0.70 0.08 3.17
C LEU A 49 1.60 -1.06 2.64
N LEU A 50 2.41 -1.66 3.50
CA LEU A 50 3.24 -2.82 3.17
C LEU A 50 2.40 -4.01 2.71
N LEU A 51 1.36 -4.36 3.46
CA LEU A 51 0.45 -5.46 3.10
C LEU A 51 -0.31 -5.15 1.80
N GLY A 52 -0.75 -3.90 1.61
CA GLY A 52 -1.36 -3.45 0.36
C GLY A 52 -0.44 -3.61 -0.84
N ILE A 53 0.82 -3.18 -0.74
CA ILE A 53 1.82 -3.36 -1.81
C ILE A 53 2.09 -4.84 -2.07
N LEU A 54 2.25 -5.66 -1.02
CA LEU A 54 2.44 -7.11 -1.17
C LEU A 54 1.25 -7.78 -1.86
N ALA A 55 0.03 -7.34 -1.54
CA ALA A 55 -1.18 -7.80 -2.20
C ALA A 55 -1.21 -7.38 -3.68
N LEU A 56 -0.83 -6.14 -4.00
CA LEU A 56 -0.72 -5.67 -5.38
C LEU A 56 0.34 -6.46 -6.17
N ILE A 57 1.50 -6.73 -5.57
CA ILE A 57 2.55 -7.55 -6.20
C ILE A 57 2.04 -8.97 -6.44
N ARG A 58 1.39 -9.60 -5.45
CA ARG A 58 0.88 -10.98 -5.58
C ARG A 58 -0.32 -11.08 -6.53
N CYS A 59 -1.19 -10.07 -6.57
CA CYS A 59 -2.33 -10.01 -7.48
C CYS A 59 -1.85 -9.74 -8.92
N CYS A 60 -1.10 -8.65 -9.15
CA CYS A 60 -0.60 -8.30 -10.49
C CYS A 60 0.45 -9.27 -11.05
N CYS A 61 1.26 -9.95 -10.22
CA CYS A 61 2.27 -10.90 -10.70
C CYS A 61 1.86 -12.39 -10.60
N CYS A 62 0.69 -12.72 -10.02
CA CYS A 62 0.17 -14.10 -10.02
C CYS A 62 -1.22 -14.28 -10.68
N ASP A 63 -1.81 -13.22 -11.23
CA ASP A 63 -3.01 -13.30 -12.10
C ASP A 63 -2.70 -13.46 -13.59
N THR A 64 -1.44 -13.77 -13.96
CA THR A 64 -1.34 -14.71 -15.08
C THR A 64 -1.92 -16.00 -14.56
N PRO A 65 -2.89 -16.65 -15.24
CA PRO A 65 -3.20 -18.02 -14.90
C PRO A 65 -1.88 -18.74 -15.04
N SER A 66 -1.22 -18.97 -13.90
CA SER A 66 -0.12 -19.88 -13.80
C SER A 66 -0.68 -21.06 -14.55
N SER A 67 -0.02 -21.37 -15.66
CA SER A 67 -0.22 -22.61 -16.35
C SER A 67 0.16 -23.63 -15.29
N TYR A 68 -0.80 -23.96 -14.42
CA TYR A 68 -1.06 -25.29 -14.03
C TYR A 68 -1.11 -25.96 -15.40
N LYS A 69 0.07 -26.43 -15.84
CA LYS A 69 0.13 -27.60 -16.67
C LYS A 69 -0.79 -28.52 -15.89
N LYS A 70 -2.05 -28.62 -16.34
CA LYS A 70 -2.85 -29.80 -16.10
C LYS A 70 -1.87 -30.86 -16.54
N VAL A 71 -1.19 -31.49 -15.58
CA VAL A 71 -0.46 -32.71 -15.83
C VAL A 71 -1.57 -33.53 -16.45
N LYS A 72 -1.52 -33.70 -17.77
CA LYS A 72 -2.49 -34.51 -18.50
C LYS A 72 -2.25 -35.86 -17.87
N LYS A 73 -3.01 -36.18 -16.82
CA LYS A 73 -3.07 -37.53 -16.28
C LYS A 73 -3.56 -38.32 -17.47
N ARG A 74 -2.63 -39.01 -18.13
CA ARG A 74 -2.97 -39.95 -19.18
C ARG A 74 -3.96 -40.87 -18.51
N LYS A 75 -5.23 -40.84 -18.96
CA LYS A 75 -6.21 -41.83 -18.51
C LYS A 75 -5.68 -43.16 -19.00
N VAL A 76 -4.91 -43.84 -18.16
CA VAL A 76 -4.58 -45.24 -18.37
C VAL A 76 -5.81 -46.00 -17.92
N GLY A 77 -6.72 -46.25 -18.87
CA GLY A 77 -7.67 -47.33 -18.70
C GLY A 77 -6.85 -48.61 -18.65
N ILE A 78 -6.98 -49.38 -17.57
CA ILE A 78 -6.62 -50.80 -17.65
C ILE A 78 -7.69 -51.41 -18.54
N ASP A 79 -7.28 -51.82 -19.74
CA ASP A 79 -8.16 -52.55 -20.62
C ASP A 79 -8.42 -53.92 -19.99
N ASN A 80 -9.69 -54.22 -19.71
CA ASN A 80 -10.06 -55.48 -19.07
C ASN A 80 -10.18 -56.55 -20.16
N MET A 81 -9.09 -57.28 -20.39
CA MET A 81 -9.01 -58.40 -21.35
C MET A 81 -9.92 -59.59 -20.96
N GLY A 82 -10.65 -59.53 -19.84
CA GLY A 82 -11.54 -60.60 -19.38
C GLY A 82 -12.95 -60.60 -19.98
N MET A 83 -13.22 -59.79 -21.02
CA MET A 83 -14.56 -59.68 -21.63
C MET A 83 -14.70 -60.45 -22.96
N GLU A 84 -13.73 -61.30 -23.30
CA GLU A 84 -13.87 -62.26 -24.40
C GLU A 84 -14.30 -63.62 -23.85
N HIS A 85 -15.60 -63.77 -23.64
CA HIS A 85 -16.25 -65.08 -23.47
C HIS A 85 -17.56 -65.10 -24.26
#